data_AF-A0A2N2JWP7-F1
#
_entry.id   AF-A0A2N2JWP7-F1
#
_cell.length_a   1.000
_cell.length_b   1.000
_cell.length_c   1.000
_cell.angle_alpha   90.00
_cell.angle_beta   90.00
_cell.angle_gamma   90.00
#
_symmetry.space_group_name_H-M   'P 1'
#
loop_
_entity.id
_entity.type
_entity.pdbx_description
1 polymer ?
#
loop_
_entity_poly.entity_id
_entity_poly.type
_entity_poly.pdbx_seq_one_letter_code
_entity_poly.pdbx_strand_id
1 'polypeptide(L)'
;MKQSLRRRAAEVAARQGKQFIIQQTQCPQEVSLRRISQRTKENYESNALTEQAYLNNKQKFEAVDLEDLKNQFPNLSILHLLVDTTSDKEDEWFVIGKTLR
;
A
#
# COMPACT_ATOMS: atom_id res chain seq x y z
N MET A 1 2.44 7.60 -0.18
CA MET A 1 1.20 7.43 0.61
C MET A 1 1.48 7.93 2.01
N LYS A 2 0.65 8.84 2.55
CA LYS A 2 0.84 9.41 3.89
C LYS A 2 -0.04 8.73 4.93
N GLN A 3 0.42 8.65 6.17
CA GLN A 3 -0.33 8.12 7.32
C GLN A 3 -1.61 8.91 7.57
N SER A 4 -1.62 10.21 7.33
CA SER A 4 -2.82 11.05 7.47
C SER A 4 -3.99 10.60 6.59
N LEU A 5 -3.71 10.09 5.38
CA LEU A 5 -4.75 9.53 4.50
C LEU A 5 -5.28 8.19 5.03
N ARG A 6 -4.40 7.36 5.61
CA ARG A 6 -4.81 6.11 6.26
C ARG A 6 -5.68 6.38 7.48
N ARG A 7 -5.35 7.38 8.30
CA ARG A 7 -6.20 7.83 9.43
C ARG A 7 -7.58 8.25 8.96
N ARG A 8 -7.67 9.03 7.88
CA ARG A 8 -8.96 9.46 7.33
C ARG A 8 -9.79 8.29 6.80
N ALA A 9 -9.17 7.29 6.18
CA ALA A 9 -9.86 6.08 5.77
C ALA A 9 -10.34 5.24 6.97
N ALA A 10 -9.50 5.11 8.00
CA ALA A 10 -9.84 4.44 9.26
C ALA A 10 -11.01 5.12 9.99
N GLU A 11 -11.04 6.46 10.00
CA GLU A 11 -12.15 7.26 10.56
C GLU A 11 -13.48 6.92 9.87
N VAL A 12 -13.48 6.83 8.54
CA VAL A 12 -14.68 6.45 7.77
C VAL A 12 -15.12 5.04 8.15
N ALA A 13 -14.20 4.08 8.19
CA ALA A 13 -14.52 2.70 8.58
C ALA A 13 -15.10 2.63 10.01
N ALA A 14 -14.49 3.35 10.96
CA ALA A 14 -14.94 3.41 12.35
C ALA A 14 -16.34 4.01 12.48
N ARG A 15 -16.62 5.13 11.80
CA ARG A 15 -17.94 5.76 11.79
C ARG A 15 -19.04 4.85 11.22
N GLN A 16 -18.69 3.98 10.29
CA GLN A 16 -19.63 3.06 9.64
C GLN A 16 -19.68 1.68 10.31
N GLY A 17 -18.96 1.47 11.41
CA GLY A 17 -18.87 0.17 12.09
C GLY A 17 -18.32 -0.94 11.19
N LYS A 18 -17.44 -0.60 10.23
CA LYS A 18 -16.84 -1.55 9.29
C LYS A 18 -15.43 -1.93 9.74
N GLN A 19 -15.03 -3.14 9.40
CA GLN A 19 -13.62 -3.54 9.50
C GLN A 19 -12.79 -2.73 8.50
N PHE A 20 -11.63 -2.24 8.94
CA PHE A 20 -10.70 -1.56 8.07
C PHE A 20 -9.60 -2.52 7.61
N ILE A 21 -9.53 -2.77 6.30
CA ILE A 21 -8.56 -3.69 5.71
C ILE A 21 -7.48 -2.88 4.97
N ILE A 22 -6.22 -3.11 5.32
CA ILE A 22 -5.06 -2.51 4.65
C ILE A 22 -4.33 -3.62 3.90
N GLN A 23 -4.37 -3.56 2.57
CA GLN A 23 -3.52 -4.41 1.72
C GLN A 23 -2.26 -3.62 1.35
N GLN A 24 -1.13 -3.98 1.96
CA GLN A 24 0.18 -3.44 1.63
C GLN A 24 0.89 -4.39 0.67
N THR A 25 1.29 -3.89 -0.49
CA THR A 25 2.08 -4.66 -1.44
C THR A 25 3.57 -4.51 -1.15
N GLN A 26 4.30 -5.61 -1.20
CA GLN A 26 5.75 -5.66 -1.18
C GLN A 26 6.23 -6.16 -2.54
N CYS A 27 7.08 -5.37 -3.19
CA CYS A 27 7.71 -5.72 -4.44
C CYS A 27 9.15 -5.19 -4.42
N PRO A 28 10.15 -6.00 -4.80
CA PRO A 28 11.51 -5.54 -4.93
C PRO A 28 11.63 -4.33 -5.87
N GLN A 29 12.60 -3.47 -5.58
CA GLN A 29 12.75 -2.21 -6.32
C GLN A 29 13.10 -2.48 -7.77
N GLU A 30 14.00 -3.41 -8.04
CA GLU A 30 14.44 -3.83 -9.36
C GLU A 30 13.28 -4.34 -10.22
N VAL A 31 12.35 -5.11 -9.63
CA VAL A 31 11.15 -5.58 -10.31
C VAL A 31 10.22 -4.41 -10.63
N SER A 32 10.03 -3.50 -9.68
CA SER A 32 9.23 -2.28 -9.89
C SER A 32 9.81 -1.39 -11.00
N LEU A 33 11.13 -1.18 -11.01
CA LEU A 33 11.83 -0.36 -12.01
C LEU A 33 11.78 -1.01 -13.40
N ARG A 34 12.00 -2.34 -13.49
CA ARG A 34 11.83 -3.10 -14.73
C ARG A 34 10.42 -2.94 -15.30
N ARG A 35 9.39 -3.02 -14.46
CA ARG A 35 7.99 -2.81 -14.90
C ARG A 35 7.76 -1.38 -15.38
N ILE A 36 8.33 -0.39 -14.70
CA ILE A 36 8.21 1.03 -15.11
C ILE A 36 8.87 1.27 -16.46
N SER A 37 10.06 0.71 -16.72
CA SER A 37 10.77 0.89 -17.99
C SER A 37 10.06 0.23 -19.18
N GLN A 38 9.26 -0.81 -18.93
CA GLN A 38 8.46 -1.50 -19.95
C GLN A 38 7.13 -0.80 -20.27
N ARG A 39 6.70 0.19 -19.46
CA ARG A 39 5.44 0.92 -19.72
C ARG A 39 5.62 1.89 -20.90
N THR A 40 4.77 1.74 -21.91
CA THR A 40 4.68 2.71 -23.00
C THR A 40 3.88 3.94 -22.56
N LYS A 41 4.29 5.14 -23.01
CA LYS A 41 3.64 6.41 -22.67
C LYS A 41 2.22 6.58 -23.21
N GLU A 42 1.81 5.72 -24.14
CA GLU A 42 0.60 5.93 -24.93
C GLU A 42 -0.71 5.70 -24.16
N ASN A 43 -0.69 5.11 -22.96
CA ASN A 43 -1.93 4.79 -22.21
C ASN A 43 -1.83 4.89 -20.68
N TYR A 44 -0.90 5.68 -20.11
CA TYR A 44 -0.64 5.63 -18.66
C TYR A 44 -0.83 6.96 -17.93
N GLU A 45 -1.83 7.03 -17.02
CA GLU A 45 -2.14 8.18 -16.16
C GLU A 45 -1.23 8.31 -14.91
N SER A 46 -0.23 7.46 -14.74
CA SER A 46 0.64 7.52 -13.55
C SER A 46 1.80 8.51 -13.72
N ASN A 47 2.08 9.25 -12.65
CA ASN A 47 3.25 10.13 -12.54
C ASN A 47 4.58 9.39 -12.36
N ALA A 48 4.58 8.07 -12.14
CA ALA A 48 5.77 7.25 -11.91
C ALA A 48 6.29 6.59 -13.20
N LEU A 49 6.54 7.38 -14.25
CA LEU A 49 7.04 6.92 -15.55
C LEU A 49 8.58 6.87 -15.64
N THR A 50 9.28 7.32 -14.59
CA THR A 50 10.74 7.33 -14.54
C THR A 50 11.23 6.74 -13.23
N GLU A 51 12.46 6.24 -13.24
CA GLU A 51 13.15 5.78 -12.02
C GLU A 51 13.18 6.87 -10.95
N GLN A 52 13.49 8.12 -11.33
CA GLN A 52 13.49 9.24 -10.38
C GLN A 52 12.11 9.48 -9.75
N ALA A 53 11.02 9.35 -10.51
CA ALA A 53 9.67 9.51 -9.98
C ALA A 53 9.33 8.37 -8.99
N TYR A 54 9.76 7.14 -9.28
CA TYR A 54 9.66 6.02 -8.32
C TYR A 54 10.42 6.32 -7.02
N LEU A 55 11.68 6.74 -7.11
CA LEU A 55 12.51 7.04 -5.93
C LEU A 55 11.92 8.17 -5.09
N ASN A 56 11.42 9.23 -5.73
CA ASN A 56 10.75 10.35 -5.06
C ASN A 56 9.49 9.89 -4.31
N ASN A 57 8.70 8.98 -4.90
CA ASN A 57 7.51 8.42 -4.26
C ASN A 57 7.86 7.49 -3.10
N LYS A 58 8.91 6.67 -3.28
CA LYS A 58 9.44 5.78 -2.23
C LYS A 58 9.94 6.58 -1.03
N GLN A 59 10.63 7.69 -1.25
CA GLN A 59 11.09 8.57 -0.16
C GLN A 59 9.94 9.24 0.60
N LYS A 60 8.84 9.58 -0.08
CA LYS A 60 7.63 10.17 0.52
C LYS A 60 6.67 9.13 1.10
N PHE A 61 6.99 7.84 0.99
CA PHE A 61 6.15 6.79 1.53
C PHE A 61 6.37 6.69 3.03
N GLU A 62 5.28 6.86 3.79
CA GLU A 62 5.27 6.60 5.22
C GLU A 62 4.80 5.16 5.45
N ALA A 63 5.56 4.39 6.24
CA ALA A 63 5.20 3.02 6.60
C ALA A 63 3.83 2.96 7.29
N VAL A 64 3.17 1.81 7.20
CA VAL A 64 1.89 1.58 7.88
C VAL A 64 2.15 1.50 9.37
N ASP A 65 1.64 2.48 10.12
CA ASP A 65 1.68 2.50 11.58
C ASP A 65 0.32 2.05 12.12
N LEU A 66 0.25 0.81 12.59
CA LEU A 66 -0.98 0.24 13.16
C LEU A 66 -1.24 0.74 14.59
N GLU A 67 -0.20 1.09 15.34
CA GLU A 67 -0.36 1.59 16.71
C GLU A 67 -0.97 2.98 16.70
N ASP A 68 -0.51 3.84 15.80
CA ASP A 68 -1.10 5.15 15.57
C ASP A 68 -2.61 5.06 15.23
N LEU A 69 -3.01 4.09 14.39
CA LEU A 69 -4.41 3.88 14.03
C LEU A 69 -5.22 3.34 15.21
N LYS A 70 -4.68 2.39 15.98
CA LYS A 70 -5.36 1.82 17.15
C LYS A 70 -5.49 2.83 18.29
N ASN A 71 -4.49 3.68 18.50
CA ASN A 71 -4.56 4.74 19.51
C ASN A 71 -5.67 5.76 19.20
N GLN A 72 -5.90 6.06 17.91
CA GLN A 72 -6.97 6.97 17.49
C GLN A 72 -8.34 6.30 17.39
N PHE A 73 -8.39 5.02 17.01
CA PHE A 73 -9.63 4.25 16.85
C PHE A 73 -9.56 2.92 17.63
N PRO A 74 -9.63 2.94 18.98
CA PRO A 74 -9.39 1.74 19.80
C PRO A 74 -10.32 0.56 19.49
N ASN A 75 -11.57 0.86 19.12
CA ASN A 75 -12.59 -0.14 18.84
C ASN A 75 -12.63 -0.59 17.37
N LEU A 76 -11.84 0.02 16.49
CA LEU A 76 -11.81 -0.36 15.08
C LEU A 76 -11.05 -1.67 14.92
N SER A 77 -11.70 -2.67 14.30
CA SER A 77 -11.02 -3.89 13.85
C SER A 77 -10.19 -3.56 12.61
N ILE A 78 -8.89 -3.82 12.67
CA ILE A 78 -7.95 -3.56 11.58
C ILE A 78 -7.30 -4.87 11.15
N LEU A 79 -7.46 -5.20 9.87
CA LEU A 79 -6.75 -6.31 9.23
C LEU A 79 -5.68 -5.73 8.29
N HIS A 80 -4.41 -5.99 8.58
CA HIS A 80 -3.29 -5.64 7.73
C HIS A 80 -2.74 -6.88 7.05
N LEU A 81 -2.70 -6.85 5.72
CA LEU A 81 -2.15 -7.90 4.87
C LEU A 81 -0.92 -7.36 4.16
N LEU A 82 0.20 -8.08 4.28
CA LEU A 82 1.37 -7.88 3.46
C LEU A 82 1.33 -8.89 2.31
N VAL A 83 1.31 -8.40 1.07
CA VAL A 83 1.16 -9.23 -0.13
C VAL A 83 2.42 -9.10 -0.97
N ASP A 84 3.04 -10.23 -1.30
CA ASP A 84 4.13 -10.29 -2.26
C ASP A 84 3.57 -10.15 -3.68
N THR A 85 4.04 -9.14 -4.40
CA THR A 85 3.66 -8.87 -5.79
C THR A 85 4.86 -8.90 -6.74
N THR A 86 5.90 -9.65 -6.37
CA THR A 86 7.13 -9.83 -7.15
C THR A 86 6.87 -10.49 -8.50
N SER A 87 5.94 -11.46 -8.58
CA SER A 87 5.58 -12.08 -9.86
C SER A 87 4.79 -11.13 -10.76
N ASP A 88 5.00 -11.22 -12.08
CA ASP A 88 4.20 -10.49 -13.07
C ASP A 88 2.81 -11.12 -13.29
N LYS A 89 2.56 -12.31 -12.75
CA LYS A 89 1.24 -12.95 -12.80
C LYS A 89 0.50 -12.79 -11.48
N GLU A 90 -0.76 -12.39 -11.57
CA GLU A 90 -1.61 -12.07 -10.41
C GLU A 90 -1.96 -13.32 -9.57
N ASP A 91 -2.06 -14.49 -10.21
CA ASP A 91 -2.30 -15.79 -9.56
C ASP A 91 -1.09 -16.32 -8.78
N GLU A 92 0.08 -15.72 -9.00
CA GLU A 92 1.31 -16.01 -8.26
C GLU A 92 1.55 -15.00 -7.11
N TRP A 93 0.59 -14.11 -6.82
CA TRP A 93 0.66 -13.21 -5.67
C TRP A 93 0.11 -13.89 -4.42
N PHE A 94 0.78 -13.72 -3.29
CA PHE A 94 0.38 -14.37 -2.05
C PHE A 94 0.59 -13.48 -0.82
N VAL A 95 -0.22 -13.74 0.20
CA VAL A 95 -0.11 -13.06 1.50
C VAL A 95 1.10 -13.63 2.24
N ILE A 96 2.09 -12.78 2.51
CA ILE A 96 3.33 -13.11 3.25
C ILE A 96 3.31 -12.60 4.69
N GLY A 97 2.31 -11.81 5.06
CA GLY A 97 2.14 -11.32 6.42
C GLY A 97 0.70 -10.96 6.70
N LYS A 98 0.25 -11.21 7.93
CA LYS A 98 -1.10 -10.89 8.38
C LYS A 98 -1.05 -10.44 9.83
N THR A 99 -1.58 -9.25 10.10
CA THR A 99 -1.71 -8.70 11.44
C THR A 99 -3.16 -8.30 11.68
N LEU A 100 -3.73 -8.76 12.78
CA LEU A 100 -5.07 -8.36 13.25
C LEU A 100 -4.91 -7.53 14.52
N ARG A 101 -5.55 -6.37 14.58
CA ARG A 101 -5.56 -5.44 15.71
C ARG A 101 -6.98 -4.95 16.01
#